data_AF-A0A031HMI5-F1
#
_entry.id   AF-A0A031HMI5-F1
#
_cell.length_a   1.000
_cell.length_b   1.000
_cell.length_c   1.000
_cell.angle_alpha   90.00
_cell.angle_beta   90.00
_cell.angle_gamma   90.00
#
_symmetry.space_group_name_H-M   'P 1'
#
loop_
_entity.id
_entity.type
_entity.pdbx_description
1 polymer ?
#
loop_
_entity_poly.entity_id
_entity_poly.type
_entity_poly.pdbx_seq_one_letter_code
_entity_poly.pdbx_strand_id
1 'polypeptide(L)'
;MNDAQKTRLLGLVAEAEQPGGSDVLPSFSWPSDDVVAFAATHGLDVAFVNLAMFLAIGDADHWRQLAGNLVPGHGTRRITVGWMDWLWSDPQSGAARLVCDPARRLDGEAVGALHRRDAAGDAVDRGEWRRVRYALSAIPDEGPIAAAAIGVAAAAAWSLDAVPGAAADMILAWKELLFTEIDVALDWDEEKEAASAERRELMLAHAGEVARAADGDGSADLPGQPPSDAYQQAFGQALSQFAAANPSDLDRRNERRQEAYVRMYQLGREALLRQITSAAAPSSAMQAA
;
A
#
# COMPACT_ATOMS: atom_id res chain seq x y z
N MET A 1 -21.19 8.95 7.99
CA MET A 1 -21.85 9.30 6.70
C MET A 1 -23.37 9.13 6.79
N ASN A 2 -24.17 10.05 6.24
CA ASN A 2 -25.62 9.94 6.05
C ASN A 2 -25.98 9.60 4.57
N ASP A 3 -27.27 9.38 4.27
CA ASP A 3 -27.72 9.01 2.91
C ASP A 3 -27.34 10.04 1.85
N ALA A 4 -27.47 11.34 2.16
CA ALA A 4 -27.14 12.41 1.22
C ALA A 4 -25.63 12.44 0.90
N GLN A 5 -24.79 12.20 1.90
CA GLN A 5 -23.34 12.10 1.74
C GLN A 5 -22.95 10.86 0.93
N LYS A 6 -23.63 9.72 1.14
CA LYS A 6 -23.43 8.50 0.33
C LYS A 6 -23.80 8.73 -1.12
N THR A 7 -24.97 9.31 -1.38
CA THR A 7 -25.42 9.64 -2.75
C THR A 7 -24.44 10.58 -3.44
N ARG A 8 -23.90 11.58 -2.72
CA ARG A 8 -22.87 12.48 -3.26
C ARG A 8 -21.58 11.75 -3.59
N LEU A 9 -21.12 10.86 -2.70
CA LEU A 9 -19.92 10.04 -2.95
C LEU A 9 -20.08 9.16 -4.19
N LEU A 10 -21.23 8.50 -4.33
CA LEU A 10 -21.54 7.70 -5.52
C LEU A 10 -21.59 8.55 -6.81
N GLY A 11 -22.10 9.79 -6.72
CA GLY A 11 -22.08 10.74 -7.83
C GLY A 11 -20.66 11.10 -8.29
N LEU A 12 -19.75 11.38 -7.35
CA LEU A 12 -18.34 11.65 -7.67
C LEU A 12 -17.64 10.44 -8.29
N VAL A 13 -17.93 9.24 -7.80
CA VAL A 13 -17.38 8.02 -8.40
C VAL A 13 -17.85 7.87 -9.85
N ALA A 14 -19.14 8.09 -10.12
CA ALA A 14 -19.68 8.03 -11.47
C ALA A 14 -19.09 9.10 -12.41
N GLU A 15 -18.73 10.27 -11.87
CA GLU A 15 -17.98 11.31 -12.57
C GLU A 15 -16.54 10.86 -12.87
N ALA A 16 -15.87 10.23 -11.92
CA ALA A 16 -14.49 9.75 -12.07
C ALA A 16 -14.34 8.65 -13.14
N GLU A 17 -15.41 7.89 -13.39
CA GLU A 17 -15.48 6.87 -14.45
C GLU A 17 -15.60 7.46 -15.85
N GLN A 18 -15.96 8.74 -15.98
CA GLN A 18 -16.03 9.40 -17.28
C GLN A 18 -14.62 9.68 -17.83
N PRO A 19 -14.44 9.71 -19.16
CA PRO A 19 -13.18 10.13 -19.77
C PRO A 19 -12.75 11.51 -19.26
N GLY A 20 -11.60 11.59 -18.58
CA GLY A 20 -11.07 12.84 -17.99
C GLY A 20 -11.54 13.15 -16.57
N GLY A 21 -12.32 12.27 -15.93
CA GLY A 21 -12.83 12.46 -14.57
C GLY A 21 -11.90 12.00 -13.44
N SER A 22 -10.73 11.40 -13.73
CA SER A 22 -9.88 10.74 -12.73
C SER A 22 -9.43 11.63 -11.56
N ASP A 23 -9.44 12.95 -11.74
CA ASP A 23 -8.89 13.91 -10.78
C ASP A 23 -9.86 14.27 -9.65
N VAL A 24 -11.09 13.77 -9.66
CA VAL A 24 -12.12 14.09 -8.65
C VAL A 24 -12.12 13.15 -7.44
N LEU A 25 -11.41 12.01 -7.53
CA LEU A 25 -11.25 11.08 -6.42
C LEU A 25 -9.86 11.24 -5.77
N PRO A 26 -9.75 11.03 -4.44
CA PRO A 26 -8.47 11.10 -3.76
C PRO A 26 -7.42 10.19 -4.39
N SER A 27 -6.25 10.77 -4.67
CA SER A 27 -5.09 10.07 -5.19
C SER A 27 -3.84 10.43 -4.37
N PHE A 28 -2.80 9.61 -4.45
CA PHE A 28 -1.58 9.78 -3.66
C PHE A 28 -0.90 11.16 -3.77
N SER A 29 -1.18 11.91 -4.84
CA SER A 29 -0.64 13.25 -5.05
C SER A 29 -1.47 14.36 -4.40
N TRP A 30 -2.60 14.03 -3.77
CA TRP A 30 -3.46 15.02 -3.13
C TRP A 30 -2.80 15.62 -1.88
N PRO A 31 -2.85 16.95 -1.71
CA PRO A 31 -2.50 17.60 -0.46
C PRO A 31 -3.30 17.06 0.73
N SER A 32 -2.68 17.01 1.91
CA SER A 32 -3.32 16.51 3.13
C SER A 32 -4.61 17.26 3.48
N ASP A 33 -4.66 18.57 3.24
CA ASP A 33 -5.85 19.39 3.54
C ASP A 33 -7.04 19.01 2.65
N ASP A 34 -6.79 18.61 1.40
CA ASP A 34 -7.82 18.17 0.46
C ASP A 34 -8.39 16.81 0.87
N VAL A 35 -7.54 15.90 1.37
CA VAL A 35 -7.97 14.62 1.94
C VAL A 35 -8.88 14.83 3.15
N VAL A 36 -8.51 15.77 4.04
CA VAL A 36 -9.32 16.12 5.22
C VAL A 36 -10.67 16.74 4.80
N ALA A 37 -10.66 17.66 3.83
CA ALA A 37 -11.87 18.29 3.31
C ALA A 37 -12.80 17.27 2.63
N PHE A 38 -12.24 16.34 1.87
CA PHE A 38 -12.98 15.23 1.25
C PHE A 38 -13.64 14.35 2.31
N ALA A 39 -12.86 13.90 3.31
CA ALA A 39 -13.35 13.07 4.40
C ALA A 39 -14.53 13.73 5.13
N ALA A 40 -14.40 15.01 5.48
CA ALA A 40 -15.45 15.79 6.13
C ALA A 40 -16.71 15.91 5.25
N THR A 41 -16.53 16.24 3.96
CA THR A 41 -17.63 16.42 3.00
C THR A 41 -18.48 15.16 2.86
N HIS A 42 -17.84 13.98 2.84
CA HIS A 42 -18.48 12.69 2.66
C HIS A 42 -18.78 11.95 3.98
N GLY A 43 -18.48 12.55 5.12
CA GLY A 43 -18.72 11.95 6.44
C GLY A 43 -17.95 10.66 6.64
N LEU A 44 -16.71 10.62 6.15
CA LEU A 44 -15.74 9.55 6.29
C LEU A 44 -14.66 9.95 7.31
N ASP A 45 -14.04 8.97 7.95
CA ASP A 45 -12.83 9.16 8.74
C ASP A 45 -11.61 9.40 7.83
N VAL A 46 -10.70 10.29 8.23
CA VAL A 46 -9.51 10.67 7.43
C VAL A 46 -8.58 9.46 7.23
N ALA A 47 -8.46 8.58 8.22
CA ALA A 47 -7.63 7.38 8.10
C ALA A 47 -8.22 6.38 7.09
N PHE A 48 -9.55 6.30 7.03
CA PHE A 48 -10.22 5.48 6.00
C PHE A 48 -9.94 6.00 4.59
N VAL A 49 -10.01 7.33 4.38
CA VAL A 49 -9.73 7.91 3.05
C VAL A 49 -8.28 7.67 2.65
N ASN A 50 -7.32 7.85 3.57
CA ASN A 50 -5.90 7.54 3.30
C ASN A 50 -5.70 6.07 2.93
N LEU A 51 -6.30 5.15 3.68
CA LEU A 51 -6.24 3.71 3.39
C LEU A 51 -6.84 3.38 2.02
N ALA A 52 -8.05 3.88 1.73
CA ALA A 52 -8.76 3.64 0.48
C ALA A 52 -7.98 4.20 -0.72
N MET A 53 -7.47 5.41 -0.62
CA MET A 53 -6.62 6.05 -1.63
C MET A 53 -5.37 5.22 -1.92
N PHE A 54 -4.70 4.74 -0.86
CA PHE A 54 -3.51 3.91 -1.01
C PHE A 54 -3.81 2.60 -1.73
N LEU A 55 -4.90 1.92 -1.35
CA LEU A 55 -5.30 0.66 -1.97
C LEU A 55 -5.87 0.84 -3.39
N ALA A 56 -6.50 1.97 -3.68
CA ALA A 56 -7.11 2.24 -4.98
C ALA A 56 -6.07 2.42 -6.09
N ILE A 57 -4.93 3.07 -5.86
CA ILE A 57 -3.94 3.38 -6.94
C ILE A 57 -4.64 4.00 -8.18
N GLY A 58 -5.57 4.94 -7.95
CA GLY A 58 -6.34 5.56 -9.04
C GLY A 58 -7.41 4.67 -9.67
N ASP A 59 -7.67 3.48 -9.13
CA ASP A 59 -8.74 2.58 -9.59
C ASP A 59 -10.12 3.07 -9.12
N ALA A 60 -10.85 3.71 -10.04
CA ALA A 60 -12.22 4.15 -9.81
C ALA A 60 -13.18 2.98 -9.52
N ASP A 61 -12.94 1.78 -10.06
CA ASP A 61 -13.76 0.60 -9.78
C ASP A 61 -13.69 0.23 -8.29
N HIS A 62 -12.51 0.33 -7.69
CA HIS A 62 -12.35 0.07 -6.27
C HIS A 62 -13.15 1.09 -5.44
N TRP A 63 -13.04 2.38 -5.75
CA TRP A 63 -13.82 3.42 -5.08
C TRP A 63 -15.34 3.21 -5.22
N ARG A 64 -15.83 2.73 -6.37
CA ARG A 64 -17.23 2.34 -6.56
C ARG A 64 -17.65 1.23 -5.63
N GLN A 65 -16.84 0.18 -5.52
CA GLN A 65 -17.12 -0.94 -4.63
C GLN A 65 -17.15 -0.47 -3.17
N LEU A 66 -16.19 0.37 -2.75
CA LEU A 66 -16.19 0.94 -1.40
C LEU A 66 -17.47 1.78 -1.16
N ALA A 67 -17.74 2.78 -2.00
CA ALA A 67 -18.88 3.67 -1.87
C ALA A 67 -20.23 2.94 -1.90
N GLY A 68 -20.37 1.93 -2.77
CA GLY A 68 -21.57 1.12 -2.88
C GLY A 68 -21.87 0.31 -1.62
N ASN A 69 -20.84 -0.30 -1.03
CA ASN A 69 -20.97 -1.17 0.14
C ASN A 69 -21.01 -0.42 1.48
N LEU A 70 -20.54 0.83 1.54
CA LEU A 70 -20.62 1.64 2.75
C LEU A 70 -22.08 1.85 3.18
N VAL A 71 -22.41 1.48 4.41
CA VAL A 71 -23.75 1.69 4.98
C VAL A 71 -23.79 3.00 5.76
N PRO A 72 -24.76 3.89 5.50
CA PRO A 72 -24.98 5.10 6.27
C PRO A 72 -25.09 4.82 7.78
N GLY A 73 -24.49 5.68 8.60
CA GLY A 73 -24.43 5.50 10.06
C GLY A 73 -23.29 4.63 10.57
N HIS A 74 -22.61 3.84 9.73
CA HIS A 74 -21.42 3.08 10.15
C HIS A 74 -20.15 3.94 10.14
N GLY A 75 -19.36 3.80 11.20
CA GLY A 75 -18.10 4.54 11.37
C GLY A 75 -16.96 3.92 10.59
N THR A 76 -16.44 4.63 9.59
CA THR A 76 -15.33 4.14 8.73
C THR A 76 -13.99 4.03 9.45
N ARG A 77 -13.84 4.66 10.62
CA ARG A 77 -12.72 4.41 11.53
C ARG A 77 -12.64 2.94 11.95
N ARG A 78 -13.77 2.33 12.35
CA ARG A 78 -13.80 0.92 12.77
C ARG A 78 -13.47 -0.03 11.63
N ILE A 79 -13.87 0.30 10.41
CA ILE A 79 -13.50 -0.44 9.19
C ILE A 79 -11.97 -0.41 9.00
N THR A 80 -11.36 0.76 9.16
CA THR A 80 -9.89 0.93 9.08
C THR A 80 -9.18 0.10 10.14
N VAL A 81 -9.63 0.16 11.39
CA VAL A 81 -9.09 -0.66 12.49
C VAL A 81 -9.23 -2.15 12.22
N GLY A 82 -10.39 -2.60 11.74
CA GLY A 82 -10.59 -4.00 11.36
C GLY A 82 -9.66 -4.46 10.23
N TRP A 83 -9.31 -3.57 9.31
CA TRP A 83 -8.34 -3.86 8.26
C TRP A 83 -6.91 -3.97 8.81
N MET A 84 -6.52 -3.06 9.71
CA MET A 84 -5.21 -3.09 10.38
C MET A 84 -5.05 -4.37 11.22
N ASP A 85 -6.10 -4.74 11.97
CA ASP A 85 -6.16 -5.98 12.74
C ASP A 85 -6.04 -7.22 11.82
N TRP A 86 -6.72 -7.22 10.67
CA TRP A 86 -6.59 -8.29 9.68
C TRP A 86 -5.15 -8.42 9.19
N LEU A 87 -4.51 -7.32 8.81
CA LEU A 87 -3.14 -7.35 8.28
C LEU A 87 -2.13 -7.86 9.32
N TRP A 88 -2.38 -7.64 10.60
CA TRP A 88 -1.56 -8.19 11.66
C TRP A 88 -1.85 -9.68 11.92
N SER A 89 -3.14 -10.02 12.14
CA SER A 89 -3.55 -11.26 12.79
C SER A 89 -4.14 -12.33 11.87
N ASP A 90 -4.32 -12.06 10.57
CA ASP A 90 -4.85 -13.04 9.65
C ASP A 90 -3.97 -14.31 9.62
N PRO A 91 -4.54 -15.53 9.79
CA PRO A 91 -3.73 -16.75 9.91
C PRO A 91 -2.91 -17.10 8.67
N GLN A 92 -3.34 -16.64 7.48
CA GLN A 92 -2.72 -17.01 6.21
C GLN A 92 -1.78 -15.92 5.69
N SER A 93 -2.17 -14.66 5.87
CA SER A 93 -1.54 -13.48 5.27
C SER A 93 -1.03 -12.47 6.28
N GLY A 94 -1.38 -12.61 7.56
CA GLY A 94 -1.05 -11.66 8.61
C GLY A 94 0.43 -11.69 8.99
N ALA A 95 0.99 -10.53 9.31
CA ALA A 95 2.40 -10.37 9.65
C ALA A 95 2.80 -11.14 10.93
N ALA A 96 1.89 -11.32 11.89
CA ALA A 96 2.17 -12.03 13.14
C ALA A 96 2.63 -13.49 12.93
N ARG A 97 2.23 -14.13 11.81
CA ARG A 97 2.64 -15.52 11.50
C ARG A 97 4.15 -15.66 11.28
N LEU A 98 4.83 -14.57 10.94
CA LEU A 98 6.25 -14.52 10.60
C LEU A 98 7.15 -14.18 11.80
N VAL A 99 6.53 -13.89 12.95
CA VAL A 99 7.23 -13.64 14.21
C VAL A 99 7.15 -14.93 15.01
N CYS A 100 8.26 -15.49 15.48
CA CYS A 100 8.29 -16.69 16.31
C CYS A 100 8.20 -16.37 17.80
N ASP A 101 8.80 -15.27 18.26
CA ASP A 101 8.76 -14.86 19.66
C ASP A 101 7.32 -14.47 20.08
N PRO A 102 6.70 -15.21 21.02
CA PRO A 102 5.37 -14.88 21.52
C PRO A 102 5.27 -13.50 22.17
N ALA A 103 6.33 -13.02 22.83
CA ALA A 103 6.32 -11.69 23.45
C ALA A 103 6.22 -10.59 22.39
N ARG A 104 6.93 -10.75 21.27
CA ARG A 104 6.87 -9.83 20.12
C ARG A 104 5.53 -9.85 19.41
N ARG A 105 4.90 -11.03 19.31
CA ARG A 105 3.52 -11.11 18.82
C ARG A 105 2.56 -10.31 19.69
N LEU A 106 2.68 -10.45 21.01
CA LEU A 106 1.85 -9.71 21.98
C LEU A 106 2.06 -8.20 21.88
N ASP A 107 3.29 -7.72 21.63
CA ASP A 107 3.55 -6.30 21.40
C ASP A 107 2.76 -5.76 20.19
N GLY A 108 2.69 -6.52 19.09
CA GLY A 108 1.89 -6.15 17.92
C GLY A 108 0.38 -6.26 18.17
N GLU A 109 -0.08 -7.28 18.92
CA GLU A 109 -1.48 -7.40 19.34
C GLU A 109 -1.93 -6.22 20.22
N ALA A 110 -1.01 -5.69 21.04
CA ALA A 110 -1.26 -4.51 21.86
C ALA A 110 -1.57 -3.26 21.00
N VAL A 111 -0.97 -3.12 19.81
CA VAL A 111 -1.29 -2.03 18.88
C VAL A 111 -2.75 -2.13 18.44
N GLY A 112 -3.19 -3.30 17.98
CA GLY A 112 -4.58 -3.55 17.60
C GLY A 112 -5.56 -3.32 18.76
N ALA A 113 -5.18 -3.72 19.97
CA ALA A 113 -5.98 -3.48 21.17
C ALA A 113 -6.16 -1.98 21.47
N LEU A 114 -5.13 -1.15 21.29
CA LEU A 114 -5.25 0.30 21.44
C LEU A 114 -6.17 0.89 20.36
N HIS A 115 -6.04 0.48 19.10
CA HIS A 115 -6.93 0.93 18.02
C HIS A 115 -8.39 0.55 18.24
N ARG A 116 -8.66 -0.66 18.71
CA ARG A 116 -10.04 -1.09 19.02
C ARG A 116 -10.65 -0.28 20.15
N ARG A 117 -9.89 0.00 21.22
CA ARG A 117 -10.32 0.87 22.34
C ARG A 117 -10.59 2.29 21.87
N ASP A 118 -9.66 2.87 21.13
CA ASP A 118 -9.76 4.21 20.57
C ASP A 118 -10.97 4.35 19.63
N ALA A 119 -11.20 3.37 18.74
CA ALA A 119 -12.39 3.33 17.87
C ALA A 119 -13.71 3.00 18.59
N ALA A 120 -13.64 2.52 19.85
CA ALA A 120 -14.79 2.37 20.73
C ALA A 120 -15.12 3.68 21.50
N GLY A 121 -14.22 4.67 21.47
CA GLY A 121 -14.36 5.95 22.17
C GLY A 121 -13.68 5.98 23.54
N ASP A 122 -12.87 4.97 23.88
CA ASP A 122 -12.07 5.00 25.10
C ASP A 122 -10.99 6.08 25.01
N ALA A 123 -10.71 6.75 26.13
CA ALA A 123 -9.57 7.65 26.21
C ALA A 123 -8.27 6.83 26.20
N VAL A 124 -7.57 6.81 25.07
CA VAL A 124 -6.23 6.22 24.94
C VAL A 124 -5.20 7.34 24.99
N ASP A 125 -4.34 7.32 26.01
CA ASP A 125 -3.40 8.42 26.20
C ASP A 125 -2.12 8.27 25.34
N ARG A 126 -1.38 9.38 25.20
CA ARG A 126 -0.11 9.40 24.45
C ARG A 126 0.96 8.49 25.06
N GLY A 127 0.89 8.19 26.35
CA GLY A 127 1.81 7.31 27.07
C GLY A 127 1.63 5.85 26.66
N GLU A 128 0.38 5.39 26.49
CA GLU A 128 0.05 4.06 25.97
C GLU A 128 0.66 3.83 24.60
N TRP A 129 0.43 4.75 23.66
CA TRP A 129 1.02 4.68 22.31
C TRP A 129 2.56 4.72 22.32
N ARG A 130 3.18 5.47 23.23
CA ARG A 130 4.63 5.48 23.38
C ARG A 130 5.15 4.15 23.90
N ARG A 131 4.51 3.56 24.92
CA ARG A 131 4.94 2.28 25.51
C ARG A 131 4.97 1.17 24.47
N VAL A 132 3.90 1.03 23.68
CA VAL A 132 3.84 -0.01 22.63
C VAL A 132 4.91 0.22 21.56
N ARG A 133 5.15 1.46 21.14
CA ARG A 133 6.25 1.77 20.20
C ARG A 133 7.63 1.43 20.76
N TYR A 134 7.89 1.73 22.03
CA TYR A 134 9.15 1.37 22.66
C TYR A 134 9.34 -0.15 22.69
N ALA A 135 8.29 -0.91 22.99
CA ALA A 135 8.34 -2.37 22.94
C ALA A 135 8.71 -2.86 21.53
N LEU A 136 8.05 -2.34 20.48
CA LEU A 136 8.28 -2.69 19.08
C LEU A 136 9.61 -2.18 18.49
N SER A 137 10.28 -1.22 19.13
CA SER A 137 11.52 -0.62 18.61
C SER A 137 12.75 -1.52 18.73
N ALA A 138 12.70 -2.53 19.58
CA ALA A 138 13.80 -3.46 19.75
C ALA A 138 13.77 -4.50 18.62
N ILE A 139 14.84 -4.51 17.80
CA ILE A 139 14.98 -5.42 16.66
C ILE A 139 14.99 -6.86 17.18
N PRO A 140 14.13 -7.75 16.67
CA PRO A 140 14.15 -9.15 17.05
C PRO A 140 15.41 -9.84 16.48
N ASP A 141 16.02 -10.73 17.27
CA ASP A 141 17.14 -11.58 16.85
C ASP A 141 16.71 -12.73 15.90
N GLU A 142 15.46 -12.70 15.44
CA GLU A 142 14.80 -13.74 14.63
C GLU A 142 15.03 -13.59 13.11
N GLY A 143 15.90 -12.65 12.72
CA GLY A 143 16.26 -12.41 11.32
C GLY A 143 15.40 -11.34 10.63
N PRO A 144 15.72 -11.04 9.36
CA PRO A 144 15.19 -9.87 8.66
C PRO A 144 13.68 -9.94 8.40
N ILE A 145 13.12 -11.13 8.15
CA ILE A 145 11.67 -11.30 7.90
C ILE A 145 10.88 -10.96 9.17
N ALA A 146 11.27 -11.49 10.34
CA ALA A 146 10.59 -11.21 11.59
C ALA A 146 10.73 -9.72 11.97
N ALA A 147 11.90 -9.11 11.74
CA ALA A 147 12.10 -7.68 11.94
C ALA A 147 11.18 -6.83 11.05
N ALA A 148 11.04 -7.16 9.76
CA ALA A 148 10.13 -6.48 8.86
C ALA A 148 8.65 -6.67 9.26
N ALA A 149 8.29 -7.85 9.76
CA ALA A 149 6.94 -8.12 10.26
C ALA A 149 6.60 -7.26 11.48
N ILE A 150 7.52 -7.11 12.43
CA ILE A 150 7.37 -6.17 13.55
C ILE A 150 7.29 -4.72 13.06
N GLY A 151 8.01 -4.39 11.98
CA GLY A 151 7.88 -3.11 11.29
C GLY A 151 6.44 -2.78 10.86
N VAL A 152 5.65 -3.79 10.44
CA VAL A 152 4.23 -3.61 10.09
C VAL A 152 3.42 -3.16 11.31
N ALA A 153 3.61 -3.81 12.47
CA ALA A 153 2.95 -3.40 13.71
C ALA A 153 3.44 -2.02 14.20
N ALA A 154 4.74 -1.74 14.04
CA ALA A 154 5.33 -0.47 14.45
C ALA A 154 4.80 0.71 13.61
N ALA A 155 4.59 0.53 12.31
CA ALA A 155 3.96 1.52 11.43
C ALA A 155 2.54 1.88 11.90
N ALA A 156 1.83 0.90 12.46
CA ALA A 156 0.48 1.06 13.00
C ALA A 156 0.43 1.73 14.38
N ALA A 157 1.56 1.89 15.09
CA ALA A 157 1.60 2.21 16.52
C ALA A 157 1.41 3.70 16.83
N TRP A 158 0.42 4.33 16.18
CA TRP A 158 0.03 5.72 16.32
C TRP A 158 -1.50 5.84 16.44
N SER A 159 -1.97 6.84 17.19
CA SER A 159 -3.39 7.22 17.15
C SER A 159 -3.75 7.75 15.75
N LEU A 160 -4.87 7.29 15.21
CA LEU A 160 -5.38 7.73 13.91
C LEU A 160 -5.85 9.19 13.90
N ASP A 161 -6.09 9.81 15.06
CA ASP A 161 -6.36 11.25 15.14
C ASP A 161 -5.10 12.09 15.00
N ALA A 162 -3.98 11.59 15.53
CA ALA A 162 -2.70 12.28 15.45
C ALA A 162 -1.97 11.99 14.13
N VAL A 163 -2.11 10.76 13.62
CA VAL A 163 -1.47 10.28 12.40
C VAL A 163 -2.49 9.48 11.58
N PRO A 164 -3.38 10.16 10.83
CA PRO A 164 -4.37 9.49 9.98
C PRO A 164 -3.75 8.60 8.90
N GLY A 165 -2.48 8.85 8.53
CA GLY A 165 -1.73 8.05 7.56
C GLY A 165 -1.22 6.70 8.07
N ALA A 166 -1.37 6.37 9.36
CA ALA A 166 -0.75 5.16 9.92
C ALA A 166 -1.19 3.85 9.23
N ALA A 167 -2.45 3.76 8.78
CA ALA A 167 -2.92 2.60 8.01
C ALA A 167 -2.26 2.51 6.61
N ALA A 168 -1.94 3.65 5.99
CA ALA A 168 -1.17 3.70 4.75
C ALA A 168 0.31 3.35 5.00
N ASP A 169 0.89 3.79 6.11
CA ASP A 169 2.23 3.40 6.52
C ASP A 169 2.34 1.88 6.74
N MET A 170 1.29 1.23 7.26
CA MET A 170 1.24 -0.24 7.34
C MET A 170 1.29 -0.91 5.96
N ILE A 171 0.68 -0.33 4.92
CA ILE A 171 0.77 -0.88 3.54
C ILE A 171 2.22 -0.81 3.06
N LEU A 172 2.90 0.31 3.30
CA LEU A 172 4.30 0.47 2.93
C LEU A 172 5.18 -0.53 3.69
N ALA A 173 4.98 -0.70 4.99
CA ALA A 173 5.70 -1.68 5.78
C ALA A 173 5.41 -3.12 5.32
N TRP A 174 4.16 -3.44 4.94
CA TRP A 174 3.79 -4.74 4.41
C TRP A 174 4.47 -5.03 3.08
N LYS A 175 4.56 -4.04 2.18
CA LYS A 175 5.31 -4.14 0.93
C LYS A 175 6.79 -4.46 1.20
N GLU A 176 7.43 -3.74 2.14
CA GLU A 176 8.83 -4.01 2.50
C GLU A 176 9.02 -5.40 3.13
N LEU A 177 8.05 -5.87 3.93
CA LEU A 177 8.03 -7.24 4.43
C LEU A 177 8.01 -8.28 3.30
N LEU A 178 7.09 -8.13 2.33
CA LEU A 178 7.00 -9.05 1.19
C LEU A 178 8.28 -9.03 0.35
N PHE A 179 8.89 -7.86 0.17
CA PHE A 179 10.16 -7.72 -0.55
C PHE A 179 11.31 -8.37 0.22
N THR A 180 11.29 -8.30 1.55
CA THR A 180 12.25 -8.99 2.41
C THR A 180 12.10 -10.52 2.31
N GLU A 181 10.86 -11.05 2.30
CA GLU A 181 10.62 -12.50 2.08
C GLU A 181 11.18 -12.96 0.73
N ILE A 182 11.04 -12.13 -0.32
CA ILE A 182 11.57 -12.44 -1.66
C ILE A 182 13.09 -12.40 -1.68
N ASP A 183 13.69 -11.36 -1.11
CA ASP A 183 15.14 -11.19 -1.07
C ASP A 183 15.80 -12.35 -0.32
N VAL A 184 15.27 -12.73 0.84
CA VAL A 184 15.74 -13.92 1.58
C VAL A 184 15.56 -15.20 0.77
N ALA A 185 14.41 -15.39 0.11
CA ALA A 185 14.15 -16.59 -0.69
C ALA A 185 15.00 -16.70 -1.98
N LEU A 186 15.65 -15.62 -2.40
CA LEU A 186 16.56 -15.58 -3.55
C LEU A 186 18.03 -15.53 -3.11
N ASP A 187 18.32 -15.62 -1.81
CA ASP A 187 19.63 -15.34 -1.23
C ASP A 187 20.19 -14.03 -1.79
N TRP A 188 19.37 -12.98 -1.82
CA TRP A 188 19.74 -11.67 -2.35
C TRP A 188 20.63 -10.94 -1.35
N ASP A 189 21.83 -10.59 -1.77
CA ASP A 189 22.85 -9.95 -0.95
C ASP A 189 23.46 -8.73 -1.63
N GLU A 190 24.45 -8.11 -0.98
CA GLU A 190 25.14 -6.92 -1.48
C GLU A 190 25.91 -7.20 -2.79
N GLU A 191 26.43 -8.41 -2.97
CA GLU A 191 27.14 -8.81 -4.19
C GLU A 191 26.18 -8.87 -5.38
N LYS A 192 25.01 -9.52 -5.22
CA LYS A 192 23.97 -9.55 -6.25
C LYS A 192 23.39 -8.17 -6.52
N GLU A 193 23.22 -7.32 -5.51
CA GLU A 193 22.78 -5.94 -5.71
C GLU A 193 23.81 -5.14 -6.53
N ALA A 194 25.10 -5.27 -6.23
CA ALA A 194 26.18 -4.61 -6.98
C ALA A 194 26.26 -5.10 -8.43
N ALA A 195 26.25 -6.41 -8.66
CA ALA A 195 26.25 -6.99 -10.01
C ALA A 195 25.00 -6.55 -10.82
N SER A 196 23.87 -6.39 -10.15
CA SER A 196 22.62 -5.90 -10.75
C SER A 196 22.65 -4.41 -11.09
N ALA A 197 23.37 -3.61 -10.31
CA ALA A 197 23.60 -2.20 -10.62
C ALA A 197 24.51 -2.07 -11.86
N GLU A 198 25.63 -2.78 -11.89
CA GLU A 198 26.55 -2.80 -13.04
C GLU A 198 25.84 -3.27 -14.32
N ARG A 199 25.05 -4.35 -14.23
CA ARG A 199 24.24 -4.82 -15.37
C ARG A 199 23.27 -3.74 -15.87
N ARG A 200 22.60 -3.01 -14.97
CA ARG A 200 21.67 -1.93 -15.36
C ARG A 200 22.40 -0.82 -16.11
N GLU A 201 23.59 -0.44 -15.65
CA GLU A 201 24.41 0.56 -16.33
C GLU A 201 24.82 0.11 -17.74
N LEU A 202 25.31 -1.13 -17.88
CA LEU A 202 25.65 -1.72 -19.19
C LEU A 202 24.44 -1.79 -20.12
N MET A 203 23.29 -2.20 -19.59
CA MET A 203 22.03 -2.30 -20.34
C MET A 203 21.57 -0.92 -20.85
N LEU A 204 21.60 0.11 -19.99
CA LEU A 204 21.24 1.48 -20.37
C LEU A 204 22.22 2.08 -21.37
N ALA A 205 23.52 1.85 -21.20
CA ALA A 205 24.55 2.29 -22.13
C ALA A 205 24.35 1.66 -23.53
N HIS A 206 24.16 0.34 -23.58
CA HIS A 206 23.90 -0.40 -24.81
C HIS A 206 22.62 0.09 -25.51
N ALA A 207 21.51 0.22 -24.77
CA ALA A 207 20.26 0.70 -25.33
C ALA A 207 20.38 2.14 -25.87
N GLY A 208 21.12 3.00 -25.16
CA GLY A 208 21.40 4.37 -25.61
C GLY A 208 22.22 4.41 -26.90
N GLU A 209 23.22 3.54 -27.05
CA GLU A 209 24.01 3.42 -28.28
C GLU A 209 23.18 2.96 -29.48
N VAL A 210 22.38 1.91 -29.30
CA VAL A 210 21.49 1.40 -30.35
C VAL A 210 20.45 2.45 -30.75
N ALA A 211 19.87 3.15 -29.78
CA ALA A 211 18.88 4.20 -30.03
C ALA A 211 19.48 5.40 -30.77
N ARG A 212 20.68 5.86 -30.39
CA ARG A 212 21.41 6.92 -31.11
C ARG A 212 21.72 6.54 -32.55
N ALA A 213 22.14 5.29 -32.80
CA ALA A 213 22.40 4.80 -34.15
C ALA A 213 21.12 4.74 -35.00
N ALA A 214 19.97 4.42 -34.41
CA ALA A 214 18.68 4.35 -35.10
C ALA A 214 18.09 5.72 -35.44
N ASP A 215 18.32 6.73 -34.60
CA ASP A 215 17.82 8.10 -34.81
C ASP A 215 18.66 8.89 -35.84
N GLY A 216 19.85 8.39 -36.19
CA GLY A 216 20.83 9.07 -37.02
C GLY A 216 21.60 10.13 -36.23
N ASP A 217 22.85 10.39 -36.64
CA ASP A 217 23.88 11.21 -35.97
C ASP A 217 23.53 12.68 -35.62
N GLY A 218 22.27 13.12 -35.70
CA GLY A 218 21.92 14.54 -35.62
C GLY A 218 20.54 14.94 -35.07
N SER A 219 19.74 14.03 -34.50
CA SER A 219 18.39 14.37 -33.98
C SER A 219 18.31 14.47 -32.45
N ALA A 220 19.12 13.71 -31.71
CA ALA A 220 18.98 13.54 -30.25
C ALA A 220 19.46 14.72 -29.36
N ASP A 221 20.14 15.72 -29.93
CA ASP A 221 20.88 16.74 -29.15
C ASP A 221 20.26 18.15 -29.15
N LEU A 222 19.04 18.34 -29.66
CA LEU A 222 18.37 19.65 -29.56
C LEU A 222 17.86 19.88 -28.12
N PRO A 223 18.37 20.88 -27.38
CA PRO A 223 17.97 21.10 -25.99
C PRO A 223 16.47 21.37 -25.90
N GLY A 224 15.78 20.59 -25.06
CA GLY A 224 14.37 20.78 -24.74
C GLY A 224 13.37 20.10 -25.69
N GLN A 225 13.83 19.30 -26.66
CA GLN A 225 12.93 18.43 -27.42
C GLN A 225 12.87 17.02 -26.82
N PRO A 226 11.68 16.38 -26.77
CA PRO A 226 11.57 14.99 -26.37
C PRO A 226 12.28 14.07 -27.41
N PRO A 227 12.79 12.90 -26.99
CA PRO A 227 13.38 11.93 -27.91
C PRO A 227 12.39 11.52 -28.99
N SER A 228 12.89 11.30 -30.22
CA SER A 228 12.06 10.85 -31.34
C SER A 228 11.41 9.48 -31.05
N ASP A 229 10.30 9.19 -31.74
CA ASP A 229 9.65 7.87 -31.63
C ASP A 229 10.59 6.73 -32.05
N ALA A 230 11.45 6.97 -33.05
CA ALA A 230 12.45 6.01 -33.52
C ALA A 230 13.50 5.71 -32.43
N TYR A 231 13.99 6.74 -31.74
CA TYR A 231 14.87 6.58 -30.59
C TYR A 231 14.19 5.77 -29.48
N GLN A 232 12.98 6.14 -29.08
CA GLN A 232 12.26 5.46 -28.00
C GLN A 232 12.01 3.99 -28.32
N GLN A 233 11.60 3.69 -29.55
CA GLN A 233 11.36 2.32 -30.00
C GLN A 233 12.65 1.49 -30.02
N ALA A 234 13.74 2.04 -30.58
CA ALA A 234 15.03 1.36 -30.63
C ALA A 234 15.62 1.14 -29.23
N PHE A 235 15.51 2.14 -28.34
CA PHE A 235 15.94 2.04 -26.95
C PHE A 235 15.18 0.92 -26.23
N GLY A 236 13.85 0.90 -26.31
CA GLY A 236 13.02 -0.14 -25.68
C GLY A 236 13.33 -1.54 -26.21
N GLN A 237 13.50 -1.70 -27.53
CA GLN A 237 13.88 -2.98 -28.14
C GLN A 237 15.26 -3.45 -27.68
N ALA A 238 16.25 -2.56 -27.64
CA ALA A 238 17.59 -2.88 -27.20
C ALA A 238 17.64 -3.29 -25.71
N LEU A 239 16.86 -2.63 -24.84
CA LEU A 239 16.70 -3.06 -23.45
C LEU A 239 16.18 -4.50 -23.37
N SER A 240 15.10 -4.81 -24.11
CA SER A 240 14.52 -6.17 -24.11
C SER A 240 15.49 -7.22 -24.66
N GLN A 241 16.21 -6.90 -25.73
CA GLN A 241 17.21 -7.81 -26.31
C GLN A 241 18.40 -8.04 -25.37
N PHE A 242 18.91 -6.99 -24.75
CA PHE A 242 20.00 -7.10 -23.77
C PHE A 242 19.58 -7.95 -22.57
N ALA A 243 18.38 -7.71 -22.03
CA ALA A 243 17.86 -8.48 -20.91
C ALA A 243 17.73 -9.98 -21.24
N ALA A 244 17.20 -10.30 -22.44
CA ALA A 244 17.05 -11.68 -22.91
C ALA A 244 18.40 -12.39 -23.14
N ALA A 245 19.42 -11.65 -23.61
CA ALA A 245 20.75 -12.20 -23.84
C ALA A 245 21.58 -12.35 -22.56
N ASN A 246 21.26 -11.59 -21.51
CA ASN A 246 22.00 -11.52 -20.25
C ASN A 246 21.05 -11.74 -19.06
N PRO A 247 20.53 -12.98 -18.87
CA PRO A 247 19.60 -13.28 -17.78
C PRO A 247 20.26 -13.02 -16.42
N SER A 248 19.50 -12.46 -15.48
CA SER A 248 20.00 -12.09 -14.15
C SER A 248 19.00 -12.42 -13.05
N ASP A 249 19.51 -12.70 -11.85
CA ASP A 249 18.69 -12.80 -10.64
C ASP A 249 17.89 -11.51 -10.38
N LEU A 250 18.34 -10.36 -10.90
CA LEU A 250 17.59 -9.10 -10.88
C LEU A 250 16.22 -9.22 -11.56
N ASP A 251 16.16 -9.89 -12.71
CA ASP A 251 14.92 -10.02 -13.48
C ASP A 251 13.93 -10.88 -12.68
N ARG A 252 14.41 -12.02 -12.15
CA ARG A 252 13.62 -12.89 -11.28
C ARG A 252 13.17 -12.20 -10.00
N ARG A 253 14.03 -11.38 -9.37
CA ARG A 253 13.68 -10.58 -8.19
C ARG A 253 12.58 -9.57 -8.52
N ASN A 254 12.70 -8.85 -9.63
CA ASN A 254 11.72 -7.86 -10.06
C ASN A 254 10.38 -8.50 -10.42
N GLU A 255 10.37 -9.63 -11.15
CA GLU A 255 9.16 -10.40 -11.45
C GLU A 255 8.43 -10.81 -10.17
N ARG A 256 9.14 -11.44 -9.22
CA ARG A 256 8.54 -11.88 -7.94
C ARG A 256 8.04 -10.70 -7.10
N ARG A 257 8.77 -9.58 -7.10
CA ARG A 257 8.35 -8.36 -6.38
C ARG A 257 7.10 -7.75 -7.01
N GLN A 258 7.02 -7.71 -8.34
CA GLN A 258 5.86 -7.22 -9.05
C GLN A 258 4.63 -8.11 -8.80
N GLU A 259 4.78 -9.44 -8.86
CA GLU A 259 3.71 -10.38 -8.52
C GLU A 259 3.24 -10.20 -7.07
N ALA A 260 4.16 -10.08 -6.12
CA ALA A 260 3.83 -9.86 -4.72
C ALA A 260 3.15 -8.51 -4.50
N TYR A 261 3.59 -7.45 -5.18
CA TYR A 261 2.98 -6.13 -5.14
C TYR A 261 1.53 -6.17 -5.64
N VAL A 262 1.27 -6.76 -6.81
CA VAL A 262 -0.09 -6.91 -7.35
C VAL A 262 -0.97 -7.70 -6.38
N ARG A 263 -0.47 -8.83 -5.86
CA ARG A 263 -1.19 -9.67 -4.90
C ARG A 263 -1.49 -8.95 -3.59
N MET A 264 -0.55 -8.13 -3.09
CA MET A 264 -0.72 -7.33 -1.88
C MET A 264 -1.92 -6.40 -2.01
N TYR A 265 -2.04 -5.67 -3.12
CA TYR A 265 -3.19 -4.78 -3.33
C TYR A 265 -4.49 -5.55 -3.47
N GLN A 266 -4.51 -6.67 -4.20
CA GLN A 266 -5.70 -7.50 -4.30
C GLN A 266 -6.18 -7.95 -2.91
N LEU A 267 -5.29 -8.54 -2.11
CA LEU A 267 -5.62 -8.98 -0.75
C LEU A 267 -6.05 -7.83 0.16
N GLY A 268 -5.35 -6.69 0.10
CA GLY A 268 -5.67 -5.50 0.87
C GLY A 268 -7.05 -4.93 0.53
N ARG A 269 -7.39 -4.83 -0.76
CA ARG A 269 -8.69 -4.36 -1.25
C ARG A 269 -9.81 -5.30 -0.83
N GLU A 270 -9.61 -6.61 -1.02
CA GLU A 270 -10.58 -7.63 -0.60
C GLU A 270 -10.80 -7.60 0.91
N ALA A 271 -9.74 -7.47 1.71
CA ALA A 271 -9.84 -7.34 3.15
C ALA A 271 -10.64 -6.10 3.54
N LEU A 272 -10.39 -4.94 2.91
CA LEU A 272 -11.14 -3.71 3.19
C LEU A 272 -12.63 -3.87 2.88
N LEU A 273 -12.96 -4.46 1.72
CA LEU A 273 -14.33 -4.76 1.33
C LEU A 273 -15.02 -5.75 2.29
N ARG A 274 -14.28 -6.76 2.77
CA ARG A 274 -14.78 -7.67 3.82
C ARG A 274 -15.12 -6.89 5.08
N GLN A 275 -14.26 -5.98 5.55
CA GLN A 275 -14.54 -5.17 6.74
C GLN A 275 -15.77 -4.26 6.56
N ILE A 276 -15.93 -3.66 5.37
CA ILE A 276 -17.13 -2.86 5.05
C ILE A 276 -18.39 -3.73 5.10
N THR A 277 -18.34 -4.91 4.48
CA THR A 277 -19.48 -5.84 4.43
C THR A 277 -19.82 -6.39 5.81
N SER A 278 -18.80 -6.73 6.60
CA SER A 278 -18.98 -7.20 7.98
C SER A 278 -19.57 -6.12 8.88
N ALA A 279 -19.18 -4.85 8.68
CA ALA A 279 -19.81 -3.74 9.38
C ALA A 279 -21.28 -3.56 8.97
N ALA A 280 -21.63 -3.86 7.71
CA ALA A 280 -22.99 -3.77 7.18
C ALA A 280 -23.94 -4.88 7.68
N ALA A 281 -23.42 -6.01 8.17
CA ALA A 281 -24.24 -7.12 8.62
C ALA A 281 -25.08 -6.70 9.85
N PRO A 282 -26.41 -6.95 9.84
CA PRO A 282 -27.22 -6.71 11.03
C PRO A 282 -26.65 -7.54 12.17
N SER A 283 -26.42 -6.89 13.33
CA SER A 283 -25.99 -7.58 14.53
C SER A 283 -27.12 -8.52 14.96
N SER A 284 -27.07 -9.78 14.52
CA SER A 284 -28.07 -10.82 14.82
C SER A 284 -28.18 -11.16 16.32
N ALA A 285 -27.46 -10.44 17.19
CA ALA A 285 -27.50 -10.58 18.64
C ALA A 285 -28.66 -9.83 19.32
N MET A 286 -29.56 -9.17 18.57
CA MET A 286 -30.66 -8.38 19.17
C MET A 286 -32.07 -8.77 18.69
N GLN A 287 -32.27 -10.05 18.33
CA GLN A 287 -33.60 -10.65 18.07
C GLN A 287 -33.90 -11.89 18.94
N ALA A 288 -33.09 -12.16 19.96
CA ALA A 288 -33.31 -13.26 20.91
C ALA A 288 -33.29 -12.77 22.37
N ALA A 289 -33.99 -11.66 22.64
CA ALA A 289 -34.31 -11.21 24.00
C ALA A 289 -35.82 -10.99 24.12
#